data_AF-K7WT57-F1
#
_entry.id   AF-K7WT57-F1
#
_cell.length_a   1.000
_cell.length_b   1.000
_cell.length_c   1.000
_cell.angle_alpha   90.00
_cell.angle_beta   90.00
_cell.angle_gamma   90.00
#
_symmetry.space_group_name_H-M   'P 1'
#
loop_
_entity.id
_entity.type
_entity.pdbx_description
1 polymer ?
#
loop_
_entity_poly.entity_id
_entity_poly.type
_entity_poly.pdbx_seq_one_letter_code
_entity_poly.pdbx_strand_id
1 'polypeptide(L)' 'MRDITREKQRKRVIMKSWMLSPFEKTCLRWVSLGKTVDEIALLQGKSVVEIEGYLENALAALEAKSMQEALEKASQSEPD' A
#
# COMPACT_ATOMS: atom_id res chain seq x y z
N MET A 1 -31.48 19.52 -1.20
CA MET A 1 -31.32 18.07 -0.97
C MET A 1 -30.19 17.52 -1.85
N ARG A 2 -28.95 17.85 -1.52
CA ARG A 2 -27.72 17.23 -2.03
C ARG A 2 -26.84 17.02 -0.78
N ASP A 3 -25.88 16.11 -0.84
CA ASP A 3 -24.88 15.84 0.24
C ASP A 3 -25.12 14.68 1.22
N ILE A 4 -25.68 13.55 0.79
CA ILE A 4 -25.60 12.29 1.59
C ILE A 4 -24.65 11.25 0.95
N THR A 5 -24.37 11.37 -0.35
CA THR A 5 -23.57 10.36 -1.09
C THR A 5 -22.06 10.57 -1.01
N ARG A 6 -21.57 11.66 -0.41
CA ARG A 6 -20.12 11.94 -0.28
C ARG A 6 -19.53 11.45 1.05
N GLU A 7 -20.34 11.32 2.08
CA GLU A 7 -19.91 10.92 3.42
C GLU A 7 -19.80 9.40 3.60
N LYS A 8 -20.57 8.64 2.81
CA LYS A 8 -20.45 7.18 2.75
C LYS A 8 -19.11 6.72 2.15
N GLN A 9 -18.45 7.58 1.35
CA GLN A 9 -17.10 7.35 0.85
C GLN A 9 -16.02 7.73 1.88
N ARG A 10 -16.27 8.77 2.72
CA ARG A 10 -15.34 9.20 3.78
C ARG A 10 -15.13 8.16 4.87
N LYS A 11 -16.17 7.40 5.24
CA LYS A 11 -16.05 6.34 6.28
C LYS A 11 -15.43 5.03 5.78
N ARG A 12 -15.32 4.81 4.46
CA ARG A 12 -14.65 3.63 3.89
C ARG A 12 -13.12 3.78 3.82
N VAL A 13 -12.63 5.01 3.77
CA VAL A 13 -11.19 5.31 3.70
C VAL A 13 -10.52 5.17 5.08
N ILE A 14 -11.19 5.62 6.14
CA ILE A 14 -10.58 5.77 7.48
C ILE A 14 -10.25 4.42 8.15
N MET A 15 -10.96 3.33 7.82
CA MET A 15 -10.62 1.98 8.34
C MET A 15 -9.68 1.19 7.43
N LYS A 16 -9.37 1.69 6.22
CA LYS A 16 -8.50 0.97 5.27
C LYS A 16 -7.02 1.33 5.42
N SER A 17 -6.71 2.39 6.17
CA SER A 17 -5.33 2.75 6.52
C SER A 17 -4.61 1.69 7.38
N TRP A 18 -5.33 0.72 7.97
CA TRP A 18 -4.78 -0.14 9.02
C TRP A 18 -4.51 -1.60 8.67
N MET A 19 -4.82 -2.07 7.47
CA MET A 19 -4.51 -3.47 7.13
C MET A 19 -3.95 -3.59 5.72
N LEU A 20 -2.86 -2.88 5.45
CA LEU A 20 -1.86 -3.50 4.59
C LEU A 20 -1.49 -4.84 5.23
N SER A 21 -1.57 -5.90 4.45
CA SER A 21 -1.05 -7.20 4.86
C SER A 21 0.41 -7.02 5.33
N PRO A 22 0.88 -7.76 6.34
CA PRO A 22 2.30 -7.77 6.71
C PRO A 22 3.22 -7.94 5.49
N PHE A 23 2.74 -8.69 4.49
CA PHE A 23 3.45 -8.91 3.25
C PHE A 23 3.53 -7.66 2.37
N GLU A 24 2.43 -6.93 2.22
CA GLU A 24 2.37 -5.67 1.46
C GLU A 24 3.26 -4.60 2.09
N LYS A 25 3.25 -4.51 3.43
CA LYS A 25 4.18 -3.64 4.18
C LYS A 25 5.64 -4.03 3.93
N THR A 26 5.94 -5.32 3.90
CA THR A 26 7.29 -5.83 3.63
C THR A 26 7.73 -5.50 2.21
N CYS A 27 6.86 -5.70 1.22
CA CYS A 27 7.13 -5.33 -0.17
C CYS A 27 7.40 -3.82 -0.31
N LEU A 28 6.54 -2.97 0.29
CA LEU A 28 6.78 -1.53 0.33
C LEU A 28 8.10 -1.17 1.00
N ARG A 29 8.43 -1.81 2.13
CA ARG A 29 9.71 -1.59 2.83
C ARG A 29 10.91 -1.91 1.94
N TRP A 30 10.89 -3.03 1.20
CA TRP A 30 11.97 -3.36 0.27
C TRP A 30 12.08 -2.35 -0.87
N VAL A 31 10.96 -1.87 -1.42
CA VAL A 31 10.98 -0.80 -2.43
C VAL A 31 11.57 0.49 -1.85
N SER A 32 11.27 0.82 -0.59
CA SER A 32 11.88 1.95 0.12
C SER A 32 13.40 1.83 0.25
N LEU A 33 13.90 0.60 0.37
CA LEU A 33 15.33 0.28 0.40
C LEU A 33 15.97 0.24 -1.00
N GLY A 34 15.21 0.59 -2.05
CA GLY A 34 15.70 0.63 -3.43
C GLY A 34 15.73 -0.74 -4.13
N LYS A 35 15.05 -1.76 -3.59
CA LYS A 35 14.93 -3.05 -4.26
C LYS A 35 13.91 -3.02 -5.39
N THR A 36 14.24 -3.70 -6.50
CA THR A 36 13.31 -3.86 -7.62
C THR A 36 12.29 -4.96 -7.34
N VAL A 37 11.18 -4.95 -8.08
CA VAL A 37 10.13 -5.97 -7.98
C VAL A 37 10.71 -7.38 -8.22
N ASP A 38 11.62 -7.53 -9.19
CA ASP A 38 12.31 -8.79 -9.46
C ASP A 38 13.15 -9.27 -8.27
N GLU A 39 13.93 -8.37 -7.65
CA GLU A 39 14.71 -8.71 -6.46
C GLU A 39 13.80 -9.10 -5.28
N ILE A 40 12.69 -8.38 -5.10
CA ILE A 40 11.71 -8.68 -4.05
C ILE A 40 11.06 -10.03 -4.30
N ALA A 41 10.70 -10.35 -5.55
CA ALA A 41 10.14 -11.63 -5.94
C ALA A 41 11.10 -12.78 -5.60
N LEU A 42 12.38 -12.60 -5.91
CA LEU A 42 13.44 -13.56 -5.54
C LEU A 42 13.61 -13.70 -4.03
N LEU A 43 13.63 -12.59 -3.27
CA LEU A 43 13.77 -12.58 -1.82
C LEU A 43 12.58 -13.23 -1.11
N GLN A 44 11.38 -13.01 -1.63
CA GLN A 44 10.13 -13.48 -1.05
C GLN A 44 9.71 -14.87 -1.55
N GLY A 45 10.45 -15.44 -2.52
CA GLY A 45 10.12 -16.73 -3.14
C GLY A 45 8.78 -16.70 -3.90
N LYS A 46 8.44 -15.56 -4.50
CA LYS A 46 7.19 -15.34 -5.22
C LYS A 46 7.44 -14.97 -6.68
N SER A 47 6.38 -15.01 -7.49
CA SER A 47 6.46 -14.46 -8.84
C SER A 47 6.43 -12.94 -8.84
N VAL A 48 7.05 -12.33 -9.87
CA VAL A 48 7.01 -10.87 -10.10
C VAL A 48 5.57 -10.36 -10.12
N VAL A 49 4.67 -11.08 -10.81
CA VAL A 49 3.24 -10.74 -10.92
C VAL A 49 2.54 -10.69 -9.56
N GLU A 50 2.87 -11.62 -8.65
CA GLU A 50 2.33 -11.58 -7.29
C GLU A 50 2.83 -10.34 -6.54
N ILE A 51 4.13 -10.01 -6.65
CA ILE A 51 4.69 -8.83 -6.00
C ILE A 51 4.05 -7.55 -6.54
N GLU A 52 3.88 -7.43 -7.86
CA GLU A 52 3.17 -6.31 -8.48
C GLU A 52 1.74 -6.20 -7.94
N GLY A 53 1.00 -7.31 -7.86
CA GLY A 53 -0.35 -7.32 -7.29
C GLY A 53 -0.40 -6.86 -5.83
N TYR A 54 0.58 -7.25 -5.00
CA TYR A 54 0.67 -6.76 -3.62
C TYR A 54 0.98 -5.26 -3.56
N LEU A 55 1.86 -4.75 -4.44
CA LEU A 55 2.20 -3.33 -4.50
C LEU A 55 1.02 -2.48 -5.00
N GLU A 56 0.29 -2.96 -6.01
CA GLU A 56 -0.93 -2.30 -6.50
C GLU A 56 -2.03 -2.27 -5.44
N ASN A 57 -2.26 -3.38 -4.73
CA ASN A 57 -3.22 -3.41 -3.65
C ASN A 57 -2.80 -2.48 -2.50
N ALA A 58 -1.49 -2.40 -2.22
CA ALA A 58 -0.95 -1.49 -1.23
C ALA A 58 -1.14 -0.01 -1.64
N LEU A 59 -0.89 0.33 -2.90
CA LEU A 59 -1.17 1.67 -3.47
C LEU A 59 -2.66 2.02 -3.34
N ALA A 60 -3.54 1.08 -3.69
CA ALA A 60 -4.98 1.27 -3.59
C ALA A 60 -5.45 1.41 -2.14
N ALA A 61 -4.85 0.67 -1.20
CA ALA A 61 -5.14 0.76 0.23
C ALA A 61 -4.67 2.08 0.85
N LEU A 62 -3.53 2.60 0.40
CA LEU A 62 -2.97 3.88 0.82
C LEU A 62 -3.52 5.09 0.04
N GLU A 63 -4.43 4.84 -0.91
CA GLU A 63 -4.93 5.84 -1.87
C GLU A 63 -3.80 6.68 -2.47
N ALA A 64 -2.68 6.04 -2.78
CA ALA A 64 -1.49 6.67 -3.31
C ALA A 64 -1.46 6.53 -4.84
N LYS A 65 -1.08 7.61 -5.52
CA LYS A 65 -0.98 7.66 -6.99
C LYS A 65 0.40 7.27 -7.49
N SER A 66 1.38 7.24 -6.60
CA SER A 66 2.75 6.83 -6.90
C SER A 66 3.30 5.97 -5.77
N MET A 67 4.28 5.12 -6.11
CA MET A 67 5.03 4.35 -5.14
C MET A 67 5.66 5.23 -4.06
N GLN A 68 6.16 6.41 -4.44
CA GLN A 68 6.75 7.36 -3.50
C GLN A 68 5.71 7.91 -2.51
N GLU A 69 4.51 8.25 -2.98
CA GLU A 69 3.39 8.67 -2.13
C GLU A 69 2.93 7.54 -1.20
N ALA A 70 2.94 6.29 -1.67
CA ALA A 70 2.64 5.13 -0.83
C ALA A 70 3.66 4.95 0.29
N LEU A 71 4.96 5.12 0.00
CA LEU A 71 6.01 5.01 1.00
C LEU A 71 5.90 6.09 2.08
N GLU A 72 5.65 7.33 1.69
CA GLU A 72 5.43 8.43 2.64
C GLU A 72 4.24 8.13 3.56
N LYS A 73 3.10 7.71 3.00
CA LYS A 73 1.91 7.36 3.79
C LYS A 73 2.13 6.13 4.67
N ALA A 74 2.86 5.13 4.20
CA ALA A 74 3.21 3.96 4.99
C ALA A 74 4.11 4.33 6.18
N SER A 75 5.10 5.21 6.00
CA SER A 75 5.98 5.68 7.08
C SER A 75 5.27 6.51 8.15
N GLN A 76 4.20 7.23 7.80
CA GLN A 76 3.41 8.02 8.75
C GLN A 76 2.46 7.17 9.62
N SER A 77 2.38 5.86 9.37
CA SER A 77 1.48 4.95 10.08
C SER A 77 2.15 4.10 11.16
N GLU A 78 3.43 4.33 11.45
CA GLU A 78 4.08 3.84 12.67
C GLU A 78 3.93 4.90 13.77
N PRO A 79 3.05 4.70 14.78
CA PRO A 79 3.16 5.45 16.02
C PRO A 79 4.42 4.98 16.76
N ASP A 80 5.27 5.93 17.16
CA ASP A 80 6.31 5.74 18.19
C ASP A 80 5.77 5.03 19.44
#